data_AF-A0A2K0TZZ7-F1
#
_entry.id   AF-A0A2K0TZZ7-F1
#
_cell.length_a   1.000
_cell.length_b   1.000
_cell.length_c   1.000
_cell.angle_alpha   90.00
_cell.angle_beta   90.00
_cell.angle_gamma   90.00
#
_symmetry.space_group_name_H-M   'P 1'
#
loop_
_entity.id
_entity.type
_entity.pdbx_description
1 polymer ?
#
loop_
_entity_poly.entity_id
_entity_poly.type
_entity_poly.pdbx_seq_one_letter_code
_entity_poly.pdbx_strand_id
1 'polypeptide(L)'
;MSRFLQDLLKQPNVIITSRPSAKPPPGIDLDLETVGFDDEQVNAYLDADLTIKPNVNKIKSFLQDHWLLRDLVRIPVQLDALCYTWDDLDSGMSPDSMTGIYRAIEQKLWKKDAVRLERILKSRAQSALPMEVENRVKAEAKILEILAFHGMYHDSEVTTLYI
;
A
#
# COMPACT_ATOMS: atom_id res chain seq x y z
N MET A 1 -9.89 17.03 22.21
CA MET A 1 -10.73 16.79 21.03
C MET A 1 -11.17 18.13 20.47
N SER A 2 -10.99 18.40 19.16
CA SER A 2 -11.29 19.71 18.58
C SER A 2 -12.80 20.02 18.63
N ARG A 3 -13.18 21.29 18.75
CA ARG A 3 -14.59 21.74 18.78
C ARG A 3 -15.37 21.25 17.56
N PHE A 4 -14.72 21.29 16.40
CA PHE A 4 -15.27 20.78 15.14
C PHE A 4 -15.66 19.30 15.22
N LEU A 5 -14.79 18.44 15.76
CA LEU A 5 -15.10 17.01 15.90
C LEU A 5 -16.27 16.77 16.85
N GLN A 6 -16.38 17.54 17.95
CA GLN A 6 -17.53 17.44 18.85
C GLN A 6 -18.85 17.82 18.16
N ASP A 7 -18.84 18.77 17.24
CA ASP A 7 -20.03 19.19 16.50
C ASP A 7 -20.39 18.20 15.37
N LEU A 8 -19.39 17.55 14.76
CA LEU A 8 -19.61 16.42 13.84
C LEU A 8 -20.24 15.22 14.55
N LEU A 9 -19.79 14.89 15.77
CA LEU A 9 -20.33 13.76 16.53
C LEU A 9 -21.77 13.97 17.01
N LYS A 10 -22.30 15.21 16.98
CA LYS A 10 -23.71 15.52 17.30
C LYS A 10 -24.65 15.35 16.10
N GLN A 11 -24.14 15.04 14.91
CA GLN A 11 -24.98 14.79 13.75
C GLN A 11 -25.82 13.51 13.94
N PRO A 12 -27.02 13.43 13.34
CA PRO A 12 -27.95 12.33 13.61
C PRO A 12 -27.43 10.96 13.17
N ASN A 13 -26.60 10.90 12.13
CA ASN A 13 -26.01 9.66 11.64
C ASN A 13 -24.52 9.91 11.37
N VAL A 14 -23.65 9.28 12.16
CA VAL A 14 -22.20 9.42 12.04
C VAL A 14 -21.58 8.03 11.89
N ILE A 15 -20.77 7.84 10.85
CA ILE A 15 -19.93 6.66 10.69
C ILE A 15 -18.51 7.05 11.09
N ILE A 16 -17.97 6.34 12.08
CA ILE A 16 -16.62 6.55 12.60
C ILE A 16 -15.79 5.34 12.23
N THR A 17 -14.68 5.55 11.53
CA THR A 17 -13.67 4.52 11.31
C THR A 17 -12.50 4.77 12.25
N SER A 18 -11.94 3.71 12.81
CA SER A 18 -10.79 3.80 13.71
C SER A 18 -9.93 2.55 13.63
N ARG A 19 -8.69 2.65 14.10
CA ARG A 19 -7.84 1.47 14.29
C ARG A 19 -8.32 0.70 15.54
N PRO A 20 -8.14 -0.63 15.62
CA PRO A 20 -8.52 -1.41 16.80
C PRO A 20 -7.89 -0.94 18.12
N SER A 21 -6.74 -0.27 18.05
CA SER A 21 -6.04 0.30 19.21
C SER A 21 -6.62 1.63 19.69
N ALA A 22 -7.49 2.28 18.92
CA ALA A 22 -8.11 3.53 19.30
C ALA A 22 -9.22 3.30 20.34
N LYS A 23 -9.39 4.25 21.26
CA LYS A 23 -10.51 4.21 22.20
C LYS A 23 -11.75 4.78 21.50
N PRO A 24 -12.85 3.99 21.36
CA PRO A 24 -14.06 4.52 20.77
C PRO A 24 -14.65 5.64 21.65
N PRO A 25 -15.31 6.65 21.07
CA PRO A 25 -16.05 7.63 21.84
C PRO A 25 -17.22 6.95 22.58
N PRO A 26 -17.70 7.52 23.71
CA PRO A 26 -18.88 6.99 24.39
C PRO A 26 -20.15 7.18 23.54
N GLY A 27 -21.13 6.29 23.72
CA GLY A 27 -22.44 6.40 23.06
C GLY A 27 -22.47 5.85 21.63
N ILE A 28 -21.70 4.80 21.34
CA ILE A 28 -21.79 4.06 20.07
C ILE A 28 -23.02 3.15 20.09
N ASP A 29 -23.90 3.32 19.11
CA ASP A 29 -25.09 2.47 18.93
C ASP A 29 -24.76 1.13 18.26
N LEU A 30 -23.77 1.12 17.37
CA LEU A 30 -23.32 -0.06 16.61
C LEU A 30 -21.81 -0.05 16.40
N ASP A 31 -21.14 -1.12 16.80
CA ASP A 31 -19.71 -1.36 16.58
C ASP A 31 -19.52 -2.52 15.57
N LEU A 32 -18.69 -2.29 14.56
CA LEU A 32 -18.44 -3.23 13.47
C LEU A 32 -16.94 -3.33 13.20
N GLU A 33 -16.47 -4.57 13.02
CA GLU A 33 -15.07 -4.85 12.70
C GLU A 33 -14.91 -5.20 11.22
N THR A 34 -13.92 -4.58 10.56
CA THR A 34 -13.51 -4.95 9.21
C THR A 34 -12.50 -6.09 9.26
N VAL A 35 -12.89 -7.29 8.83
CA VAL A 35 -12.05 -8.51 8.92
C VAL A 35 -11.25 -8.84 7.65
N GLY A 36 -11.27 -7.96 6.65
CA GLY A 36 -10.62 -8.19 5.35
C GLY A 36 -11.45 -9.08 4.41
N PHE A 37 -10.80 -9.59 3.37
CA PHE A 37 -11.40 -10.46 2.36
C PHE A 37 -11.34 -11.94 2.75
N ASP A 38 -12.39 -12.66 2.39
CA ASP A 38 -12.33 -14.11 2.23
C ASP A 38 -11.77 -14.50 0.84
N ASP A 39 -11.59 -15.81 0.62
CA ASP A 39 -11.04 -16.31 -0.64
C ASP A 39 -11.92 -15.97 -1.87
N GLU A 40 -13.25 -15.96 -1.72
CA GLU A 40 -14.17 -15.63 -2.81
C GLU A 40 -14.05 -14.15 -3.19
N GLN A 41 -13.93 -13.28 -2.18
CA GLN A 41 -13.73 -11.85 -2.35
C GLN A 41 -12.37 -11.50 -2.94
N VAL A 42 -11.30 -12.22 -2.58
CA VAL A 42 -9.99 -12.10 -3.24
C VAL A 42 -10.12 -12.44 -4.73
N ASN A 43 -10.79 -13.55 -5.06
CA ASN A 43 -11.01 -13.94 -6.45
C ASN A 43 -11.84 -12.90 -7.21
N ALA A 44 -12.92 -12.42 -6.62
CA ALA A 44 -13.79 -11.39 -7.21
C ALA A 44 -13.04 -10.07 -7.45
N TYR A 45 -12.16 -9.67 -6.52
CA TYR A 45 -11.30 -8.50 -6.69
C TYR A 45 -10.39 -8.64 -7.91
N LEU A 46 -9.70 -9.79 -8.03
CA LEU A 46 -8.81 -10.08 -9.15
C LEU A 46 -9.56 -10.10 -10.49
N ASP A 47 -10.77 -10.67 -10.51
CA ASP A 47 -11.58 -10.78 -11.73
C ASP A 47 -12.18 -9.42 -12.17
N ALA A 48 -12.30 -8.46 -11.24
CA ALA A 48 -12.85 -7.13 -11.49
C ALA A 48 -11.84 -6.15 -12.12
N ASP A 49 -10.54 -6.33 -11.89
CA ASP A 49 -9.50 -5.44 -12.41
C ASP A 49 -9.10 -5.82 -13.86
N LEU A 50 -9.42 -4.95 -14.81
CA LEU A 50 -9.12 -5.13 -16.23
C LEU A 50 -7.61 -5.17 -16.52
N THR A 51 -6.79 -4.52 -15.71
CA THR A 51 -5.32 -4.51 -15.88
C THR A 51 -4.70 -5.83 -15.45
N ILE A 52 -5.31 -6.47 -14.44
CA ILE A 52 -4.86 -7.75 -13.88
C ILE A 52 -5.46 -8.95 -14.60
N LYS A 53 -6.64 -8.78 -15.24
CA LYS A 53 -7.36 -9.82 -15.97
C LYS A 53 -6.48 -10.77 -16.81
N PRO A 54 -5.47 -10.30 -17.58
CA PRO A 54 -4.58 -11.19 -18.35
C PRO A 54 -3.73 -12.12 -17.48
N ASN A 55 -3.44 -11.73 -16.24
CA ASN A 55 -2.57 -12.42 -15.30
C ASN A 55 -3.31 -13.10 -14.15
N VAL A 56 -4.63 -12.93 -14.01
CA VAL A 56 -5.44 -13.48 -12.90
C VAL A 56 -5.17 -14.95 -12.63
N ASN A 57 -5.15 -15.79 -13.67
CA ASN A 57 -4.92 -17.23 -13.48
C ASN A 57 -3.53 -17.51 -12.90
N LYS A 58 -2.51 -16.76 -13.31
CA LYS A 58 -1.15 -16.90 -12.77
C LYS A 58 -1.09 -16.45 -11.32
N ILE A 59 -1.76 -15.33 -10.98
CA ILE A 59 -1.84 -14.83 -9.61
C ILE A 59 -2.53 -15.85 -8.71
N LYS A 60 -3.68 -16.38 -9.14
CA LYS A 60 -4.44 -17.40 -8.40
C LYS A 60 -3.58 -18.65 -8.18
N SER A 61 -2.87 -19.15 -9.19
CA SER A 61 -1.94 -20.27 -9.04
C SER A 61 -0.78 -19.95 -8.09
N PHE A 62 -0.18 -18.77 -8.22
CA PHE A 62 0.90 -18.34 -7.34
C PHE A 62 0.47 -18.27 -5.86
N LEU A 63 -0.72 -17.74 -5.58
CA LEU A 63 -1.27 -17.71 -4.21
C LEU A 63 -1.59 -19.12 -3.68
N GLN A 64 -1.96 -20.07 -4.54
CA GLN A 64 -2.14 -21.47 -4.13
C GLN A 64 -0.82 -22.10 -3.66
N ASP A 65 0.29 -21.75 -4.31
CA ASP A 65 1.63 -22.26 -3.97
C ASP A 65 2.27 -21.54 -2.77
N HIS A 66 1.82 -20.31 -2.46
CA HIS A 66 2.39 -19.46 -1.41
C HIS A 66 1.35 -19.14 -0.32
N TRP A 67 1.11 -20.10 0.58
CA TRP A 67 0.09 -20.00 1.62
C TRP A 67 0.21 -18.75 2.51
N LEU A 68 1.44 -18.34 2.88
CA LEU A 68 1.68 -17.12 3.67
C LEU A 68 1.18 -15.87 2.94
N LEU A 69 1.43 -15.81 1.63
CA LEU A 69 0.98 -14.72 0.79
C LEU A 69 -0.53 -14.75 0.59
N ARG A 70 -1.12 -15.93 0.44
CA ARG A 70 -2.59 -16.10 0.37
C ARG A 70 -3.27 -15.52 1.60
N ASP A 71 -2.77 -15.83 2.79
CA ASP A 71 -3.33 -15.27 4.03
C ASP A 71 -3.12 -13.76 4.10
N LEU A 72 -1.97 -13.27 3.62
CA LEU A 72 -1.64 -11.86 3.67
C LEU A 72 -2.52 -10.99 2.75
N VAL A 73 -2.79 -11.45 1.54
CA VAL A 73 -3.61 -10.70 0.56
C VAL A 73 -5.10 -10.67 0.92
N ARG A 74 -5.52 -11.35 1.97
CA ARG A 74 -6.84 -11.12 2.58
C ARG A 74 -6.97 -9.68 3.10
N ILE A 75 -5.86 -8.99 3.37
CA ILE A 75 -5.87 -7.56 3.61
C ILE A 75 -5.95 -6.83 2.25
N PRO A 76 -7.02 -6.07 1.94
CA PRO A 76 -7.23 -5.52 0.60
C PRO A 76 -6.06 -4.71 0.03
N VAL A 77 -5.38 -3.91 0.86
CA VAL A 77 -4.22 -3.12 0.42
C VAL A 77 -3.01 -3.99 0.06
N GLN A 78 -2.87 -5.18 0.65
CA GLN A 78 -1.80 -6.12 0.31
C GLN A 78 -2.10 -6.84 -1.02
N LEU A 79 -3.37 -7.17 -1.28
CA LEU A 79 -3.80 -7.69 -2.58
C LEU A 79 -3.58 -6.66 -3.69
N ASP A 80 -3.94 -5.41 -3.45
CA ASP A 80 -3.72 -4.32 -4.40
C ASP A 80 -2.22 -4.11 -4.68
N ALA A 81 -1.39 -4.16 -3.64
CA ALA A 81 0.05 -4.09 -3.78
C ALA A 81 0.64 -5.25 -4.58
N LEU A 82 0.16 -6.48 -4.37
CA LEU A 82 0.54 -7.65 -5.17
C LEU A 82 0.18 -7.43 -6.65
N CYS A 83 -1.06 -6.99 -6.92
CA CYS A 83 -1.53 -6.66 -8.27
C CYS A 83 -0.64 -5.59 -8.91
N TYR A 84 -0.39 -4.50 -8.20
CA TYR A 84 0.45 -3.40 -8.67
C TYR A 84 1.87 -3.84 -9.03
N THR A 85 2.45 -4.78 -8.29
CA THR A 85 3.84 -5.22 -8.47
C THR A 85 3.99 -6.49 -9.32
N TRP A 86 2.88 -7.08 -9.78
CA TRP A 86 2.86 -8.38 -10.45
C TRP A 86 3.88 -8.54 -11.59
N ASP A 87 3.91 -7.59 -12.52
CA ASP A 87 4.83 -7.65 -13.68
C ASP A 87 6.32 -7.64 -13.29
N ASP A 88 6.65 -7.14 -12.09
CA ASP A 88 8.02 -7.09 -11.58
C ASP A 88 8.38 -8.31 -10.73
N LEU A 89 7.38 -9.03 -10.19
CA LEU A 89 7.56 -10.21 -9.32
C LEU A 89 8.00 -11.46 -10.10
N ASP A 90 7.57 -11.59 -11.36
CA ASP A 90 8.00 -12.66 -12.28
C ASP A 90 9.53 -12.69 -12.51
N SER A 91 10.28 -11.68 -12.06
CA SER A 91 11.74 -11.58 -12.17
C SER A 91 12.56 -12.25 -11.05
N GLY A 92 11.90 -13.01 -10.16
CA GLY A 92 12.58 -13.86 -9.15
C GLY A 92 12.57 -13.30 -7.72
N MET A 93 11.72 -12.31 -7.44
CA MET A 93 11.47 -11.82 -6.09
C MET A 93 10.14 -12.40 -5.61
N SER A 94 10.15 -13.49 -4.82
CA SER A 94 8.94 -13.97 -4.15
C SER A 94 8.84 -13.33 -2.76
N PRO A 95 7.89 -12.40 -2.52
CA PRO A 95 7.79 -11.72 -1.24
C PRO A 95 7.04 -12.60 -0.25
N ASP A 96 7.73 -13.46 0.51
CA ASP A 96 7.07 -14.28 1.54
C ASP A 96 6.58 -13.48 2.77
N SER A 97 6.56 -12.14 2.69
CA SER A 97 6.21 -11.23 3.79
C SER A 97 5.67 -9.89 3.32
N MET A 98 4.97 -9.18 4.21
CA MET A 98 4.57 -7.76 4.02
C MET A 98 5.75 -6.88 3.61
N THR A 99 6.90 -7.03 4.27
CA THR A 99 8.11 -6.26 3.95
C THR A 99 8.56 -6.50 2.51
N GLY A 100 8.45 -7.74 2.02
CA GLY A 100 8.74 -8.06 0.63
C GLY A 100 7.82 -7.32 -0.34
N ILE A 101 6.51 -7.31 -0.06
CA ILE A 101 5.52 -6.58 -0.86
C ILE A 101 5.83 -5.07 -0.88
N TYR A 102 6.06 -4.46 0.29
CA TYR A 102 6.39 -3.03 0.36
C TYR A 102 7.71 -2.68 -0.36
N ARG A 103 8.72 -3.55 -0.29
CA ARG A 103 9.96 -3.38 -1.06
C ARG A 103 9.70 -3.44 -2.57
N ALA A 104 8.85 -4.33 -3.04
CA ALA A 104 8.48 -4.40 -4.45
C ALA A 104 7.76 -3.11 -4.91
N ILE A 105 6.84 -2.59 -4.10
CA ILE A 105 6.17 -1.30 -4.38
C ILE A 105 7.20 -0.17 -4.45
N GLU A 106 8.07 -0.08 -3.44
CA GLU A 106 9.11 0.94 -3.35
C GLU A 106 9.99 0.94 -4.60
N GLN A 107 10.49 -0.23 -5.00
CA GLN A 107 11.34 -0.35 -6.19
C GLN A 107 10.61 0.05 -7.47
N LYS A 108 9.34 -0.31 -7.62
CA LYS A 108 8.52 0.08 -8.76
C LYS A 108 8.28 1.60 -8.80
N LEU A 109 8.02 2.22 -7.64
CA LEU A 109 7.85 3.66 -7.52
C LEU A 109 9.15 4.42 -7.81
N TRP A 110 10.28 3.97 -7.27
CA TRP A 110 11.59 4.57 -7.55
C TRP A 110 11.98 4.47 -9.01
N LYS A 111 11.72 3.35 -9.69
CA LYS A 111 11.93 3.24 -11.14
C LYS A 111 11.09 4.26 -11.91
N LYS A 112 9.80 4.37 -11.59
CA LYS A 112 8.88 5.34 -12.20
C LYS A 112 9.37 6.78 -12.00
N ASP A 113 9.74 7.12 -10.78
CA ASP A 113 10.12 8.49 -10.42
C ASP A 113 11.51 8.87 -10.92
N ALA A 114 12.47 7.92 -10.95
CA ALA A 114 13.78 8.15 -11.57
C ALA A 114 13.68 8.49 -13.06
N VAL A 115 12.72 7.89 -13.78
CA VAL A 115 12.42 8.24 -15.18
C VAL A 115 11.78 9.63 -15.26
N ARG A 116 10.79 9.91 -14.42
CA ARG A 116 10.08 11.21 -14.39
C ARG A 116 11.02 12.38 -14.06
N LEU A 117 11.98 12.16 -13.17
CA LEU A 117 13.01 13.12 -12.77
C LEU A 117 14.21 13.15 -13.73
N GLU A 118 14.11 12.45 -14.88
CA GLU A 118 15.15 12.36 -15.91
C GLU A 118 16.52 11.87 -15.38
N ARG A 119 16.51 11.13 -14.26
CA ARG A 119 17.72 10.52 -13.68
C ARG A 119 18.13 9.25 -14.39
N ILE A 120 17.16 8.57 -15.01
CA ILE A 120 17.34 7.35 -15.79
C ILE A 120 16.51 7.45 -17.08
N LEU A 121 17.08 7.04 -18.21
CA LEU A 121 16.34 6.92 -19.47
C LEU A 121 15.29 5.82 -19.38
N LYS A 122 14.09 6.07 -19.91
CA LYS A 122 12.99 5.10 -19.91
C LYS A 122 13.39 3.72 -20.45
N SER A 123 14.21 3.68 -21.51
CA SER A 123 14.72 2.44 -22.11
C SER A 123 15.64 1.62 -21.19
N ARG A 124 16.28 2.27 -20.21
CA ARG A 124 17.18 1.64 -19.24
C ARG A 124 16.50 1.31 -17.92
N ALA A 125 15.36 1.93 -17.62
CA ALA A 125 14.68 1.77 -16.33
C ALA A 125 14.20 0.33 -16.08
N GLN A 126 13.80 -0.39 -17.13
CA GLN A 126 13.34 -1.78 -17.01
C GLN A 126 14.47 -2.75 -16.66
N SER A 127 15.69 -2.52 -17.14
CA SER A 127 16.87 -3.35 -16.85
C SER A 127 17.75 -2.82 -15.72
N ALA A 128 17.43 -1.63 -15.18
CA ALA A 128 18.19 -1.04 -14.10
C ALA A 128 18.07 -1.89 -12.83
N LEU A 129 19.23 -2.19 -12.23
CA LEU A 129 19.29 -2.90 -10.96
C LEU A 129 18.67 -2.03 -9.84
N PRO A 130 17.99 -2.62 -8.85
CA PRO A 130 17.42 -1.90 -7.71
C PRO A 130 18.40 -0.88 -7.08
N MET A 131 19.64 -1.30 -6.84
CA MET A 131 20.68 -0.45 -6.26
C MET A 131 21.09 0.72 -7.17
N GLU A 132 21.02 0.56 -8.50
CA GLU A 132 21.28 1.67 -9.43
C GLU A 132 20.19 2.73 -9.30
N VAL A 133 18.93 2.30 -9.27
CA VAL A 133 17.78 3.20 -9.14
C VAL A 133 17.81 3.93 -7.81
N GLU A 134 18.02 3.21 -6.71
CA GLU A 134 18.07 3.76 -5.35
C GLU A 134 19.17 4.83 -5.22
N ASN A 135 20.36 4.60 -5.77
CA ASN A 135 21.43 5.59 -5.76
C ASN A 135 21.07 6.88 -6.50
N ARG A 136 20.19 6.81 -7.51
CA ARG A 136 19.77 7.98 -8.31
C ARG A 136 18.69 8.82 -7.63
N VAL A 137 17.91 8.23 -6.73
CA VAL A 137 16.80 8.90 -5.99
C VAL A 137 17.09 9.04 -4.49
N LYS A 138 18.32 8.78 -4.07
CA LYS A 138 18.72 8.69 -2.67
C LYS A 138 18.41 9.96 -1.87
N ALA A 139 18.57 11.13 -2.47
CA ALA A 139 18.32 12.40 -1.80
C ALA A 139 16.82 12.57 -1.52
N GLU A 140 15.99 12.28 -2.50
CA GLU A 140 14.53 12.36 -2.43
C GLU A 140 13.97 11.31 -1.46
N ALA A 141 14.46 10.06 -1.52
CA ALA A 141 14.11 9.02 -0.57
C ALA A 141 14.44 9.45 0.87
N LYS A 142 15.61 10.07 1.09
CA LYS A 142 16.00 10.52 2.42
C LYS A 142 15.08 11.60 2.98
N ILE A 143 14.63 12.53 2.14
CA ILE A 143 13.67 13.56 2.53
C ILE A 143 12.35 12.91 2.93
N LEU A 144 11.84 11.97 2.13
CA LEU A 144 10.58 11.26 2.42
C LEU A 144 10.65 10.45 3.72
N GLU A 145 11.77 9.77 3.98
CA GLU A 145 12.01 9.10 5.26
C GLU A 145 11.96 10.06 6.45
N ILE A 146 12.62 11.22 6.34
CA ILE A 146 12.66 12.22 7.41
C ILE A 146 11.25 12.78 7.64
N LEU A 147 10.51 13.09 6.57
CA LEU A 147 9.13 13.56 6.66
C LEU A 147 8.22 12.52 7.30
N ALA A 148 8.32 11.25 6.88
CA ALA A 148 7.52 10.17 7.45
C ALA A 148 7.84 9.97 8.94
N PHE A 149 9.12 9.96 9.31
CA PHE A 149 9.54 9.83 10.71
C PHE A 149 9.07 11.01 11.56
N HIS A 150 9.21 12.24 11.04
CA HIS A 150 8.75 13.45 11.72
C HIS A 150 7.23 13.44 11.92
N GLY A 151 6.47 13.05 10.89
CA GLY A 151 5.02 12.90 10.96
C GLY A 151 4.61 11.86 12.02
N MET A 152 5.24 10.68 12.01
CA MET A 152 5.00 9.65 13.03
C MET A 152 5.33 10.13 14.45
N TYR A 153 6.45 10.84 14.63
CA TYR A 153 6.88 11.34 15.94
C TYR A 153 5.90 12.38 16.51
N HIS A 154 5.29 13.19 15.64
CA HIS A 154 4.36 14.24 16.01
C HIS A 154 2.87 13.85 15.92
N ASP A 155 2.56 12.58 15.62
CA ASP A 155 1.19 12.10 15.36
C ASP A 155 0.48 12.97 14.31
N SER A 156 1.20 13.27 13.23
CA SER A 156 0.76 14.13 12.14
C SER A 156 0.89 13.41 10.81
N GLU A 157 -0.24 13.09 10.20
CA GLU A 157 -0.31 12.44 8.88
C GLU A 157 -0.31 13.46 7.72
N VAL A 158 -0.42 14.77 8.01
CA VAL A 158 -0.51 15.85 7.01
C VAL A 158 0.58 16.88 7.26
N THR A 159 1.48 17.04 6.29
CA THR A 159 2.55 18.04 6.34
C THR A 159 2.37 19.10 5.25
N THR A 160 2.50 20.38 5.60
CA THR A 160 2.56 21.49 4.65
C THR A 160 4.01 21.85 4.39
N LEU A 161 4.47 21.67 3.15
CA LEU A 161 5.77 22.12 2.70
C LEU A 161 5.63 23.51 2.08
N TYR A 162 6.30 24.50 2.67
CA TYR A 162 6.48 25.81 2.04
C TYR A 162 7.72 25.73 1.16
N ILE A 163 7.50 25.59 -0.15
CA ILE A 163 8.54 25.52 -1.20
C ILE A 163 8.55 26.84 -1.96
#